data_AF-A0A392T1V5-F1
#
_entry.id   AF-A0A392T1V5-F1
#
_cell.length_a   1.000
_cell.length_b   1.000
_cell.length_c   1.000
_cell.angle_alpha   90.00
_cell.angle_beta   90.00
_cell.angle_gamma   90.00
#
_symmetry.space_group_name_H-M   'P 1'
#
loop_
_entity.id
_entity.type
_entity.pdbx_description
1 polymer ?
#
loop_
_entity_poly.entity_id
_entity_poly.type
_entity_poly.pdbx_seq_one_letter_code
_entity_poly.pdbx_strand_id
1 'polypeptide(L)' 'MCNASDFAVGAVLGQRHDKVFHSIYYASIILNEAQLNYTTTEKELLAVVFAFDKFRSYLVGTKVVVYTDHSAI' A
#
# COMPACT_ATOMS: atom_id res chain seq x y z
N MET A 1 5.32 2.03 0.64
CA MET A 1 4.37 3.00 1.24
C MET A 1 2.98 2.66 0.74
N CYS A 2 1.97 2.68 1.60
CA CYS A 2 0.57 2.44 1.27
C CYS A 2 -0.26 3.62 1.77
N ASN A 3 -1.27 4.00 1.02
CA ASN A 3 -2.21 5.06 1.40
C ASN A 3 -3.59 4.72 0.83
N ALA A 4 -4.65 5.10 1.54
CA ALA A 4 -6.00 5.06 1.03
C ALA A 4 -6.60 6.46 0.91
N SER A 5 -7.61 6.55 0.07
CA SER A 5 -8.49 7.71 -0.06
C SER A 5 -9.93 7.23 -0.03
N ASP A 6 -10.88 8.15 -0.10
CA ASP A 6 -12.29 7.79 -0.15
C ASP A 6 -12.66 6.91 -1.34
N PHE A 7 -11.90 6.99 -2.45
CA PHE A 7 -12.24 6.39 -3.74
C PHE A 7 -11.20 5.41 -4.30
N ALA A 8 -9.97 5.44 -3.81
CA ALA A 8 -8.88 4.64 -4.37
C ALA A 8 -7.86 4.27 -3.28
N VAL A 9 -7.15 3.17 -3.51
CA VAL A 9 -5.97 2.80 -2.72
C VAL A 9 -4.72 2.84 -3.59
N GLY A 10 -3.60 3.23 -2.98
CA GLY A 10 -2.32 3.37 -3.64
C GLY A 10 -1.19 2.72 -2.86
N ALA A 11 -0.20 2.23 -3.59
CA ALA A 11 1.00 1.66 -3.02
C ALA A 11 2.23 1.99 -3.88
N VAL A 12 3.35 2.24 -3.19
CA VAL A 12 4.66 2.48 -3.81
C VAL A 12 5.65 1.46 -3.27
N LEU A 13 6.21 0.68 -4.19
CA LEU A 13 7.37 -0.16 -3.93
C LEU A 13 8.64 0.69 -4.10
N GLY A 14 9.53 0.61 -3.13
CA GLY A 14 10.82 1.27 -3.21
C GLY A 14 11.83 0.65 -2.25
N GLN A 15 13.08 1.00 -2.45
CA GLN A 15 14.20 0.59 -1.60
C GLN A 15 14.80 1.81 -0.93
N ARG A 16 15.31 1.62 0.28
CA ARG A 16 16.01 2.67 1.01
C ARG A 16 17.52 2.46 0.88
N HIS A 17 18.21 3.44 0.31
CA HIS A 17 19.67 3.46 0.18
C HIS A 17 20.17 4.79 0.76
N ASP A 18 21.19 4.75 1.62
CA ASP A 18 21.73 5.94 2.31
C ASP A 18 20.67 6.85 2.94
N LYS A 19 19.66 6.23 3.58
CA LYS A 19 18.48 6.87 4.20
C LYS A 19 17.51 7.55 3.21
N VAL A 20 17.83 7.60 1.92
CA VAL A 20 16.97 8.10 0.85
C VAL A 20 16.07 6.98 0.34
N PHE A 21 14.78 7.27 0.16
CA PHE A 21 13.83 6.34 -0.42
C PHE A 21 13.82 6.50 -1.94
N HIS A 22 14.13 5.42 -2.65
CA HIS A 22 14.08 5.34 -4.10
C HIS A 22 12.89 4.50 -4.53
N SER A 23 11.93 5.12 -5.23
CA SER A 23 10.78 4.42 -5.77
C SER A 23 11.19 3.54 -6.96
N ILE A 24 10.59 2.35 -7.01
CA ILE A 24 10.79 1.35 -8.06
C ILE A 24 9.51 1.22 -8.88
N TYR A 25 8.34 1.18 -8.21
CA TYR A 25 7.06 0.98 -8.86
C TYR A 25 5.92 1.65 -8.09
N TYR A 26 4.99 2.24 -8.84
CA TYR A 26 3.75 2.84 -8.32
C TYR A 26 2.55 2.04 -8.79
N ALA A 27 1.65 1.69 -7.88
CA ALA A 27 0.42 1.00 -8.18
C ALA A 27 -0.76 1.66 -7.47
N SER A 28 -1.91 1.68 -8.12
CA SER A 28 -3.16 2.11 -7.51
C SER A 28 -4.34 1.37 -8.16
N ILE A 29 -5.44 1.29 -7.42
CA ILE A 29 -6.73 0.82 -7.93
C ILE A 29 -7.85 1.72 -7.40
N ILE A 30 -8.90 1.83 -8.20
CA ILE A 30 -10.15 2.47 -7.79
C ILE A 30 -10.96 1.44 -7.00
N LEU A 31 -11.56 1.88 -5.90
CA LEU A 31 -12.41 1.04 -5.05
C LEU A 31 -13.72 0.71 -5.77
N ASN A 32 -14.17 -0.54 -5.63
CA ASN A 32 -15.50 -0.94 -6.09
C ASN A 32 -16.60 -0.48 -5.12
N GLU A 33 -17.87 -0.61 -5.52
CA GLU A 33 -19.03 -0.16 -4.73
C GLU A 33 -19.04 -0.73 -3.30
N ALA A 34 -18.66 -1.99 -3.10
CA ALA A 34 -18.59 -2.59 -1.77
C ALA A 34 -17.46 -1.98 -0.93
N GLN A 35 -16.28 -1.79 -1.54
CA GLN A 35 -15.10 -1.23 -0.87
C GLN A 35 -15.23 0.26 -0.56
N LEU A 36 -16.04 1.01 -1.32
CA LEU A 36 -16.33 2.41 -1.03
C LEU A 36 -17.02 2.58 0.33
N ASN A 37 -17.79 1.58 0.77
CA ASN A 37 -18.48 1.57 2.06
C ASN A 37 -17.59 1.18 3.25
N TYR A 38 -16.33 0.82 3.02
CA TYR A 38 -15.39 0.50 4.08
C TYR A 38 -15.05 1.74 4.92
N THR A 39 -14.79 1.52 6.21
CA THR A 39 -14.23 2.54 7.09
C THR A 39 -12.82 2.93 6.65
N THR A 40 -12.33 4.10 7.09
CA THR A 40 -10.97 4.55 6.76
C THR A 40 -9.91 3.51 7.11
N THR A 41 -9.98 2.91 8.30
CA THR A 41 -9.03 1.86 8.72
C THR A 41 -9.09 0.62 7.82
N GLU A 42 -10.28 0.20 7.40
CA GLU A 42 -10.43 -0.94 6.48
C GLU A 42 -9.88 -0.62 5.08
N LYS A 43 -10.07 0.61 4.59
CA LYS A 43 -9.49 1.06 3.30
C LYS A 43 -7.96 1.11 3.37
N GLU A 44 -7.39 1.57 4.48
CA GLU A 44 -5.94 1.57 4.69
C GLU A 44 -5.37 0.15 4.75
N LEU A 45 -6.03 -0.75 5.48
CA LEU A 45 -5.64 -2.16 5.50
C LEU A 45 -5.76 -2.80 4.10
N LEU A 46 -6.80 -2.44 3.35
CA LEU A 46 -6.96 -2.86 1.95
C LEU A 46 -5.81 -2.36 1.08
N ALA A 47 -5.30 -1.14 1.29
CA ALA A 47 -4.11 -0.64 0.58
C ALA A 47 -2.88 -1.50 0.85
N VAL A 48 -2.70 -1.99 2.08
CA VAL A 48 -1.63 -2.93 2.44
C VAL A 48 -1.81 -4.28 1.74
N VAL A 49 -3.01 -4.87 1.81
CA VAL A 49 -3.31 -6.14 1.12
C VAL A 49 -3.07 -6.02 -0.38
N PHE A 50 -3.56 -4.95 -0.99
CA PHE A 50 -3.35 -4.64 -2.40
C PHE A 50 -1.86 -4.53 -2.75
N ALA A 51 -1.05 -3.86 -1.91
CA ALA A 51 0.40 -3.75 -2.14
C ALA A 51 1.09 -5.12 -2.14
N PHE A 52 0.74 -6.00 -1.19
CA PHE A 52 1.33 -7.35 -1.12
C PHE A 52 0.93 -8.23 -2.29
N ASP A 53 -0.33 -8.15 -2.73
CA ASP A 53 -0.79 -8.89 -3.91
C ASP A 53 -0.09 -8.39 -5.18
N LYS A 54 -0.07 -7.06 -5.39
CA LYS A 54 0.51 -6.43 -6.57
C LYS A 54 2.02 -6.64 -6.68
N PHE A 55 2.75 -6.58 -5.56
CA PHE A 55 4.21 -6.68 -5.52
C PHE A 55 4.72 -8.05 -5.09
N ARG A 56 3.86 -9.09 -5.08
CA ARG A 56 4.20 -10.42 -4.57
C ARG A 56 5.53 -10.97 -5.12
N SER A 57 5.79 -10.82 -6.41
CA SER A 57 7.04 -11.29 -7.05
C SER A 57 8.31 -10.62 -6.50
N TYR A 58 8.21 -9.39 -5.99
CA TYR A 58 9.33 -8.66 -5.38
C TYR A 58 9.48 -8.92 -3.88
N LEU A 59 8.37 -9.20 -3.19
CA LEU A 59 8.35 -9.27 -1.71
C LEU A 59 8.56 -10.69 -1.17
N VAL A 60 8.20 -11.73 -1.93
CA VAL A 60 8.29 -13.13 -1.47
C VAL A 60 9.73 -13.49 -1.07
N GLY A 61 9.88 -14.03 0.14
CA GLY A 61 11.18 -14.43 0.69
C GLY A 61 12.04 -13.29 1.24
N THR A 62 11.52 -12.06 1.27
CA THR A 62 12.25 -10.89 1.77
C THR A 62 11.57 -10.27 3.01
N LYS A 63 12.36 -9.70 3.91
CA LYS A 63 11.84 -8.88 4.99
C LYS A 63 11.52 -7.49 4.45
N VAL A 64 10.28 -7.06 4.60
CA VAL A 64 9.78 -5.78 4.08
C VAL A 64 9.23 -4.93 5.21
N VAL A 65 9.29 -3.61 5.06
CA VAL A 65 8.70 -2.64 5.99
C VAL A 65 7.61 -1.89 5.24
N VAL A 66 6.39 -1.93 5.78
CA VAL A 66 5.26 -1.17 5.26
C VAL A 66 5.22 0.17 5.98
N TYR A 67 5.07 1.24 5.22
CA TYR A 67 4.89 2.60 5.72
C TYR A 67 3.49 3.05 5.32
N THR A 68 2.68 3.45 6.30
CA THR A 68 1.36 4.07 6.16
C THR A 68 1.32 5.31 7.04
N ASP A 69 0.50 6.29 6.68
CA ASP A 69 0.24 7.51 7.47
C ASP A 69 -0.93 7.33 8.47
N HIS A 70 -1.60 6.18 8.46
CA HIS A 70 -2.69 5.89 9.38
C HIS A 70 -2.21 5.23 10.67
N SER A 71 -2.13 6.02 11.76
CA SER A 71 -1.58 5.59 13.05
C SER A 71 -2.27 4.40 13.73
N ALA A 72 -3.49 4.04 13.32
CA ALA A 72 -4.22 2.92 13.89
C ALA A 72 -3.71 1.55 13.40
N ILE A 73 -2.79 1.54 12.42
CA ILE A 73 -2.13 0.37 11.82
C ILE A 73 -0.64 0.44 12.13
#